data_AF-A0A183XGU6-F1
#
_entry.id   AF-A0A183XGU6-F1
#
_cell.length_a   1.000
_cell.length_b   1.000
_cell.length_c   1.000
_cell.angle_alpha   90.00
_cell.angle_beta   90.00
_cell.angle_gamma   90.00
#
_symmetry.space_group_name_H-M   'P 1'
#
loop_
_entity.id
_entity.type
_entity.pdbx_description
1 polymer ?
#
loop_
_entity_poly.entity_id
_entity_poly.type
_entity_poly.pdbx_seq_one_letter_code
_entity_poly.pdbx_strand_id
1 'polypeptide(L)'
;MSATAHNLSTKNKRQKKRIVYVDENAPKRPRTAYVHFVNARRKELTESGSHEALRQRSFLADIGKQWKVLPDDQKKFYIDKSAKEHAEYEKAMEEYKKTEAYNQFKVKKEGLMKQRMLELKKRKSDVKSDDDEEEDKNEAVVAGDIPIFSKEFLAYNKNQESKCKKLRKMVSALQEEKDLLKADIAKLSERMKLIYGHQSGAAQWSTKIKQRWTKLLVDALAYVSVDGEYPTSQNIDTYMKKLKQLVTENPSSKDLIAVRMALSEVNFT
;
A
#
# COMPACT_ATOMS: atom_id res chain seq x y z
N MET A 1 5.09 -64.77 -3.75
CA MET A 1 3.98 -63.80 -3.84
C MET A 1 4.55 -62.40 -3.57
N SER A 2 4.21 -61.47 -4.46
CA SER A 2 4.76 -60.12 -4.68
C SER A 2 5.12 -59.29 -3.43
N ALA A 3 6.35 -58.80 -3.36
CA ALA A 3 6.74 -57.68 -2.51
C ALA A 3 6.78 -56.39 -3.36
N THR A 4 5.61 -55.77 -3.57
CA THR A 4 5.51 -54.50 -4.29
C THR A 4 5.85 -53.36 -3.31
N ALA A 5 7.14 -53.05 -3.18
CA ALA A 5 7.61 -51.88 -2.44
C ALA A 5 7.47 -50.62 -3.32
N HIS A 6 6.28 -50.05 -3.39
CA HIS A 6 6.10 -48.69 -3.89
C HIS A 6 6.64 -47.70 -2.85
N ASN A 7 7.93 -47.36 -2.96
CA ASN A 7 8.53 -46.29 -2.17
C ASN A 7 8.00 -44.93 -2.68
N LEU A 8 6.85 -44.54 -2.16
CA LEU A 8 6.32 -43.18 -2.24
C LEU A 8 7.23 -42.27 -1.43
N SER A 9 8.33 -41.82 -2.03
CA SER A 9 9.11 -40.69 -1.52
C SER A 9 8.25 -39.42 -1.65
N THR A 10 7.37 -39.21 -0.68
CA THR A 10 6.68 -37.94 -0.44
C THR A 10 7.73 -36.88 -0.12
N LYS A 11 8.24 -36.20 -1.16
CA LYS A 11 9.06 -35.00 -1.02
C LYS A 11 8.19 -33.94 -0.34
N ASN A 12 8.29 -33.87 0.99
CA ASN A 12 7.75 -32.80 1.81
C ASN A 12 8.20 -31.45 1.22
N LYS A 13 7.32 -30.81 0.44
CA LYS A 13 7.45 -29.40 0.06
C LYS A 13 7.34 -28.59 1.35
N ARG A 14 8.44 -28.47 2.08
CA ARG A 14 8.58 -27.52 3.19
C ARG A 14 8.28 -26.15 2.61
N GLN A 15 7.07 -25.63 2.87
CA GLN A 15 6.66 -24.30 2.47
C GLN A 15 7.74 -23.33 2.95
N LYS A 16 8.40 -22.64 2.01
CA LYS A 16 9.49 -21.71 2.33
C LYS A 16 8.90 -20.62 3.22
N LYS A 17 9.22 -20.62 4.52
CA LYS A 17 8.84 -19.54 5.44
C LYS A 17 9.37 -18.22 4.88
N ARG A 18 8.50 -17.22 4.75
CA ARG A 18 8.88 -15.87 4.37
C ARG A 18 9.78 -15.30 5.46
N ILE A 19 11.06 -15.13 5.18
CA ILE A 19 12.02 -14.54 6.13
C ILE A 19 11.69 -13.04 6.24
N VAL A 20 11.44 -12.59 7.46
CA VAL A 20 11.23 -11.19 7.81
C VAL A 20 12.40 -10.76 8.68
N TYR A 21 13.14 -9.74 8.25
CA TYR A 21 14.18 -9.12 9.06
C TYR A 21 13.51 -8.11 9.99
N VAL A 22 13.41 -8.46 11.26
CA VAL A 22 12.79 -7.61 12.30
C VAL A 22 13.90 -6.81 12.98
N ASP A 23 13.64 -5.53 13.14
CA ASP A 23 14.46 -4.61 13.91
C ASP A 23 13.85 -4.48 15.31
N GLU A 24 14.61 -4.81 16.35
CA GLU A 24 14.13 -4.77 17.74
C GLU A 24 14.09 -3.34 18.28
N ASN A 25 14.93 -2.44 17.76
CA ASN A 25 15.04 -1.05 18.20
C ASN A 25 14.09 -0.11 17.44
N ALA A 26 13.50 -0.57 16.34
CA ALA A 26 12.59 0.25 15.56
C ALA A 26 11.28 0.53 16.31
N PRO A 27 10.74 1.76 16.22
CA PRO A 27 9.39 2.07 16.68
C PRO A 27 8.37 1.05 16.15
N LYS A 28 7.44 0.61 17.00
CA LYS A 28 6.41 -0.35 16.62
C LYS A 28 5.36 0.34 15.75
N ARG A 29 4.93 -0.34 14.69
CA ARG A 29 3.89 0.18 13.80
C ARG A 29 2.59 0.42 14.57
N PRO A 30 1.91 1.56 14.33
CA PRO A 30 0.66 1.91 14.98
C PRO A 30 -0.44 0.97 14.50
N ARG A 31 -1.49 0.85 15.32
CA ARG A 31 -2.64 0.01 14.97
C ARG A 31 -3.54 0.77 14.02
N THR A 32 -4.09 0.06 13.04
CA THR A 32 -5.12 0.63 12.15
C THR A 32 -6.43 0.82 12.90
N ALA A 33 -7.30 1.70 12.39
CA ALA A 33 -8.64 1.96 12.94
C ALA A 33 -9.44 0.66 13.17
N TYR A 34 -9.41 -0.25 12.19
CA TYR A 34 -10.04 -1.56 12.30
C TYR A 34 -9.47 -2.39 13.46
N VAL A 35 -8.15 -2.39 13.66
CA VAL A 35 -7.52 -3.13 14.76
C VAL A 35 -7.90 -2.51 16.11
N HIS A 36 -8.05 -1.19 16.21
CA HIS A 36 -8.60 -0.55 17.41
C HIS A 36 -10.01 -1.02 17.71
N PHE A 37 -10.88 -1.06 16.71
CA PHE A 37 -12.25 -1.58 16.84
C PHE A 37 -12.26 -3.05 17.27
N VAL A 38 -11.47 -3.91 16.63
CA VAL A 38 -11.32 -5.33 17.00
C VAL A 38 -10.88 -5.47 18.46
N ASN A 39 -9.91 -4.66 18.90
CA ASN A 39 -9.43 -4.71 20.28
C ASN A 39 -10.46 -4.20 21.29
N ALA A 40 -11.24 -3.17 20.94
CA ALA A 40 -12.35 -2.70 21.76
C ALA A 40 -13.41 -3.80 21.94
N ARG A 41 -13.80 -4.47 20.85
CA ARG A 41 -14.72 -5.61 20.90
C ARG A 41 -14.16 -6.80 21.67
N ARG A 42 -12.87 -7.10 21.53
CA ARG A 42 -12.22 -8.12 22.36
C ARG A 42 -12.29 -7.79 23.84
N LYS A 43 -12.03 -6.53 24.21
CA LYS A 43 -12.07 -6.08 25.60
C LYS A 43 -13.48 -6.22 26.18
N GLU A 44 -14.49 -5.74 25.46
CA GLU A 44 -15.90 -5.87 25.86
C GLU A 44 -16.36 -7.32 26.03
N LEU A 45 -15.98 -8.22 25.10
CA LEU A 45 -16.29 -9.65 25.20
C LEU A 45 -15.55 -10.35 26.34
N THR A 46 -14.36 -9.86 26.71
CA THR A 46 -13.59 -10.36 27.85
C THR A 46 -14.24 -9.91 29.16
N GLU A 47 -14.63 -8.63 29.26
CA GLU A 47 -15.25 -8.04 30.46
C GLU A 47 -16.66 -8.57 30.71
N SER A 48 -17.42 -8.88 29.66
CA SER A 48 -18.75 -9.53 29.76
C SER A 48 -18.69 -11.04 30.04
N GLY A 49 -17.49 -11.63 30.18
CA GLY A 49 -17.32 -13.07 30.42
C GLY A 49 -17.56 -13.96 29.18
N SER A 50 -17.81 -13.38 28.00
CA SER A 50 -18.05 -14.09 26.75
C SER A 50 -16.77 -14.56 26.06
N HIS A 51 -15.86 -15.21 26.81
CA HIS A 51 -14.58 -15.69 26.28
C HIS A 51 -14.72 -16.72 25.14
N GLU A 52 -15.83 -17.45 25.11
CA GLU A 52 -16.10 -18.44 24.06
C GLU A 52 -16.24 -17.78 22.67
N ALA A 53 -16.85 -16.58 22.60
CA ALA A 53 -16.97 -15.83 21.35
C ALA A 53 -15.60 -15.45 20.76
N LEU A 54 -14.56 -15.31 21.59
CA LEU A 54 -13.20 -15.00 21.14
C LEU A 54 -12.48 -16.22 20.54
N ARG A 55 -12.88 -17.44 20.91
CA ARG A 55 -12.27 -18.69 20.43
C ARG A 55 -12.87 -19.16 19.10
N GLN A 56 -14.06 -18.66 18.75
CA GLN A 56 -14.72 -19.02 17.51
C GLN A 56 -13.88 -18.62 16.29
N ARG A 57 -13.69 -19.55 15.35
CA ARG A 57 -12.98 -19.32 14.08
C ARG A 57 -13.62 -18.19 13.27
N SER A 58 -14.93 -17.99 13.40
CA SER A 58 -15.69 -16.94 12.70
C SER A 58 -15.53 -15.55 13.30
N PHE A 59 -14.98 -15.40 14.51
CA PHE A 59 -14.90 -14.13 15.25
C PHE A 59 -14.39 -12.97 14.38
N LEU A 60 -13.24 -13.13 13.71
CA LEU A 60 -12.67 -12.08 12.85
C LEU A 60 -13.54 -11.78 11.62
N ALA A 61 -14.24 -12.78 11.09
CA ALA A 61 -15.16 -12.57 9.96
C ALA A 61 -16.39 -11.77 10.41
N ASP A 62 -16.93 -12.06 11.59
CA ASP A 62 -18.11 -11.38 12.13
C ASP A 62 -17.80 -9.94 12.55
N ILE A 63 -16.65 -9.69 13.19
CA ILE A 63 -16.17 -8.33 13.46
C ILE A 63 -15.94 -7.54 12.16
N GLY A 64 -15.45 -8.21 11.10
CA GLY A 64 -15.31 -7.61 9.79
C GLY A 64 -16.65 -7.14 9.19
N LYS A 65 -17.74 -7.90 9.40
CA LYS A 65 -19.10 -7.49 9.01
C LYS A 65 -19.58 -6.32 9.87
N GLN A 66 -19.38 -6.37 11.18
CA GLN A 66 -19.76 -5.28 12.09
C GLN A 66 -19.05 -3.97 11.72
N TRP A 67 -17.76 -4.00 11.36
CA TRP A 67 -17.02 -2.82 10.92
C TRP A 67 -17.59 -2.19 9.64
N LYS A 68 -18.17 -2.99 8.74
CA LYS A 68 -18.79 -2.47 7.51
C LYS A 68 -20.10 -1.74 7.80
N VAL A 69 -20.89 -2.23 8.76
CA VAL A 69 -22.20 -1.70 9.14
C VAL A 69 -22.11 -0.62 10.23
N LEU A 70 -20.95 -0.48 10.88
CA LEU A 70 -20.73 0.51 11.95
C LEU A 70 -21.04 1.95 11.45
N PRO A 71 -21.80 2.76 12.22
CA PRO A 71 -22.07 4.16 11.88
C PRO A 71 -20.78 4.95 11.67
N ASP A 72 -20.81 5.90 10.73
CA ASP A 72 -19.63 6.67 10.35
C ASP A 72 -19.03 7.47 11.51
N ASP A 73 -19.85 7.94 12.45
CA ASP A 73 -19.37 8.66 13.64
C ASP A 73 -18.51 7.78 14.55
N GLN A 74 -18.95 6.54 14.81
CA GLN A 74 -18.18 5.57 15.60
C GLN A 74 -16.94 5.12 14.84
N LYS A 75 -17.05 4.95 13.53
CA LYS A 75 -15.92 4.61 12.65
C LYS A 75 -14.86 5.71 12.66
N LYS A 76 -15.31 6.97 12.58
CA LYS A 76 -14.48 8.17 12.61
C LYS A 76 -13.71 8.28 13.93
N PHE A 77 -14.31 7.97 15.06
CA PHE A 77 -13.60 7.91 16.35
C PHE A 77 -12.35 6.99 16.29
N TYR A 78 -12.47 5.80 15.71
CA TYR A 78 -11.33 4.88 15.57
C TYR A 78 -10.35 5.31 14.48
N ILE A 79 -10.82 5.94 13.41
CA ILE A 79 -9.99 6.51 12.34
C ILE A 79 -9.12 7.64 12.90
N ASP A 80 -9.72 8.58 13.62
CA ASP A 80 -9.03 9.72 14.22
C ASP A 80 -8.02 9.26 15.27
N LYS A 81 -8.38 8.28 16.10
CA LYS A 81 -7.44 7.65 17.05
C LYS A 81 -6.25 7.02 16.32
N SER A 82 -6.51 6.25 15.27
CA SER A 82 -5.45 5.63 14.46
C SER A 82 -4.57 6.68 13.76
N ALA A 83 -5.16 7.77 13.26
CA ALA A 83 -4.45 8.85 12.60
C ALA A 83 -3.49 9.57 13.55
N LYS A 84 -3.91 9.81 14.81
CA LYS A 84 -3.03 10.40 15.85
C LYS A 84 -1.83 9.49 16.15
N GLU A 85 -2.07 8.21 16.42
CA GLU A 85 -0.98 7.24 16.65
C GLU A 85 -0.07 7.08 15.42
N HIS A 86 -0.63 7.23 14.21
CA HIS A 86 0.16 7.21 12.98
C HIS A 86 1.09 8.42 12.87
N ALA A 87 0.60 9.61 13.16
CA ALA A 87 1.41 10.81 13.15
C ALA A 87 2.54 10.76 14.21
N GLU A 88 2.26 10.20 15.39
CA GLU A 88 3.27 9.95 16.42
C GLU A 88 4.34 8.95 15.96
N TYR A 89 3.91 7.86 15.32
CA TYR A 89 4.83 6.87 14.74
C TYR A 89 5.72 7.45 13.64
N GLU A 90 5.18 8.30 12.77
CA GLU A 90 5.95 8.94 11.71
C GLU A 90 7.08 9.79 12.28
N LYS A 91 6.79 10.61 13.30
CA LYS A 91 7.80 11.40 14.01
C LYS A 91 8.86 10.51 14.67
N ALA A 92 8.44 9.49 15.41
CA ALA A 92 9.36 8.55 16.06
C ALA A 92 10.24 7.81 15.03
N MET A 93 9.70 7.47 13.86
CA MET A 93 10.45 6.84 12.77
C MET A 93 11.44 7.78 12.10
N GLU A 94 11.13 9.07 11.97
CA GLU A 94 12.05 10.08 11.45
C GLU A 94 13.25 10.28 12.39
N GLU A 95 13.01 10.29 13.70
CA GLU A 95 14.06 10.31 14.71
C GLU A 95 14.89 9.01 14.67
N TYR A 96 14.23 7.86 14.60
CA TYR A 96 14.89 6.56 14.54
C TYR A 96 15.81 6.40 13.31
N LYS A 97 15.38 6.89 12.14
CA LYS A 97 16.19 6.85 10.91
C LYS A 97 17.50 7.63 11.02
N LYS A 98 17.60 8.59 11.94
CA LYS A 98 18.82 9.36 12.20
C LYS A 98 19.76 8.66 13.20
N THR A 99 19.26 7.67 13.94
CA THR A 99 20.05 6.93 14.94
C THR A 99 21.02 5.95 14.28
N GLU A 100 22.16 5.71 14.93
CA GLU A 100 23.14 4.70 14.50
C GLU A 100 22.54 3.28 14.46
N ALA A 101 21.62 2.97 15.38
CA ALA A 101 20.90 1.70 15.42
C ALA A 101 20.23 1.34 14.08
N TYR A 102 19.60 2.33 13.41
CA TYR A 102 18.98 2.13 12.11
C TYR A 102 20.02 1.81 11.02
N ASN A 103 21.18 2.49 11.04
CA ASN A 103 22.26 2.23 10.09
C ASN A 103 22.85 0.83 10.28
N GLN A 104 23.10 0.43 11.53
CA GLN A 104 23.57 -0.92 11.86
C GLN A 104 22.56 -1.99 11.41
N PHE A 105 21.26 -1.77 11.64
CA PHE A 105 20.21 -2.66 11.16
C PHE A 105 20.18 -2.74 9.63
N LYS A 106 20.32 -1.61 8.93
CA LYS A 106 20.35 -1.55 7.46
C LYS A 106 21.52 -2.37 6.90
N VAL A 107 22.73 -2.19 7.42
CA VAL A 107 23.92 -2.94 7.01
C VAL A 107 23.77 -4.43 7.32
N LYS A 108 23.31 -4.78 8.54
CA LYS A 108 23.05 -6.17 8.94
C LYS A 108 22.03 -6.84 8.00
N LYS A 109 20.95 -6.15 7.68
CA LYS A 109 19.90 -6.63 6.76
C LYS A 109 20.44 -6.85 5.35
N GLU A 110 21.25 -5.92 4.82
CA GLU A 110 21.90 -6.07 3.51
C GLU A 110 22.88 -7.25 3.49
N GLY A 111 23.69 -7.41 4.54
CA GLY A 111 24.59 -8.55 4.70
C GLY A 111 23.86 -9.89 4.71
N LEU A 112 22.79 -9.99 5.51
CA LEU A 112 21.95 -11.20 5.56
C LEU A 112 21.25 -11.49 4.22
N MET A 113 20.86 -10.46 3.46
CA MET A 113 20.31 -10.66 2.11
C MET A 113 21.35 -11.17 1.13
N LYS A 114 22.58 -10.62 1.15
CA LYS A 114 23.68 -11.08 0.30
C LYS A 114 24.06 -12.53 0.61
N GLN A 115 24.24 -12.86 1.90
CA GLN A 115 24.53 -14.22 2.33
C GLN A 115 23.47 -15.21 1.84
N ARG A 116 22.19 -14.83 1.95
CA ARG A 116 21.08 -15.64 1.48
C ARG A 116 21.06 -15.78 -0.04
N MET A 117 21.36 -14.72 -0.79
CA MET A 117 21.46 -14.78 -2.25
C MET A 117 22.55 -15.77 -2.68
N LEU A 118 23.70 -15.75 -1.99
CA LEU A 118 24.79 -16.69 -2.22
C LEU A 118 24.37 -18.12 -1.87
N GLU A 119 23.69 -18.34 -0.75
CA GLU A 119 23.15 -19.66 -0.37
C GLU A 119 22.14 -20.19 -1.40
N LEU A 120 21.24 -19.32 -1.90
CA LEU A 120 20.30 -19.71 -2.95
C LEU A 120 21.01 -20.03 -4.28
N LYS A 121 22.10 -19.33 -4.60
CA LYS A 121 22.90 -19.61 -5.79
C LYS A 121 23.65 -20.94 -5.66
N LYS A 122 24.26 -21.20 -4.50
CA LYS A 122 24.91 -22.48 -4.18
C LYS A 122 23.94 -23.66 -4.22
N ARG A 123 22.77 -23.52 -3.58
CA ARG A 123 21.72 -24.55 -3.65
C ARG A 123 21.18 -24.78 -5.06
N LYS A 124 21.28 -23.78 -5.94
CA LYS A 124 20.92 -23.94 -7.36
C LYS A 124 22.02 -24.65 -8.15
N SER A 125 23.31 -24.41 -7.85
CA SER A 125 24.41 -25.14 -8.49
C SER A 125 24.46 -26.60 -8.03
N ASP A 126 24.29 -26.87 -6.73
CA ASP A 126 24.30 -28.24 -6.18
C ASP A 126 23.15 -29.10 -6.76
N VAL A 127 22.02 -28.48 -7.13
CA VAL A 127 20.89 -29.16 -7.79
C VAL A 127 21.08 -29.28 -9.30
N LYS A 128 22.01 -28.52 -9.89
CA LYS A 128 22.30 -28.52 -11.34
C LYS A 128 23.52 -29.37 -11.70
N SER A 129 24.31 -29.79 -10.70
CA SER A 129 25.54 -30.57 -10.86
C SER A 129 25.30 -32.04 -11.27
N ASP A 130 24.06 -32.48 -11.46
CA ASP A 130 23.77 -33.85 -11.93
C ASP A 130 23.44 -33.96 -13.43
N ASP A 131 23.56 -32.89 -14.26
CA ASP A 131 23.45 -33.07 -15.73
C ASP A 131 24.01 -31.96 -16.65
N ASP A 132 24.79 -30.97 -16.20
CA ASP A 132 25.30 -29.92 -17.12
C ASP A 132 26.62 -29.28 -16.60
N GLU A 133 27.71 -30.05 -16.53
CA GLU A 133 29.09 -29.52 -16.39
C GLU A 133 29.88 -29.83 -17.66
N GLU A 134 29.78 -28.96 -18.67
CA GLU A 134 30.88 -28.75 -19.61
C GLU A 134 31.13 -27.24 -19.65
N GLU A 135 32.24 -26.87 -19.02
CA GLU A 135 32.65 -25.49 -18.81
C GLU A 135 33.05 -24.80 -20.11
N ASP A 136 32.69 -23.52 -20.13
CA ASP A 136 32.94 -22.49 -21.12
C ASP A 136 34.44 -22.16 -21.23
N LYS A 137 35.17 -22.83 -22.12
CA LYS A 137 36.56 -22.47 -22.49
C LYS A 137 36.94 -22.64 -23.96
N ASN A 138 35.98 -22.71 -24.88
CA ASN A 138 36.34 -22.70 -26.30
C ASN A 138 36.27 -21.27 -26.83
N GLU A 139 37.46 -20.66 -26.81
CA GLU A 139 37.96 -19.65 -27.74
C GLU A 139 37.20 -19.68 -29.07
N ALA A 140 36.96 -18.50 -29.65
CA ALA A 140 36.19 -18.31 -30.87
C ALA A 140 36.85 -19.00 -32.08
N VAL A 141 36.77 -20.33 -32.14
CA VAL A 141 37.07 -21.10 -33.34
C VAL A 141 36.07 -20.64 -34.39
N VAL A 142 36.59 -19.98 -35.42
CA VAL A 142 35.79 -19.54 -36.56
C VAL A 142 35.15 -20.81 -37.13
N ALA A 143 33.82 -20.86 -37.13
CA ALA A 143 33.05 -22.06 -37.49
C ALA A 143 33.42 -22.66 -38.85
N GLY A 144 34.07 -21.88 -39.73
CA GLY A 144 34.53 -22.31 -41.04
C GLY A 144 35.73 -23.27 -41.04
N ASP A 145 36.56 -23.26 -39.99
CA ASP A 145 37.78 -24.09 -39.96
C ASP A 145 37.56 -25.48 -39.36
N ILE A 146 36.39 -25.76 -38.80
CA ILE A 146 36.10 -27.03 -38.13
C ILE A 146 35.63 -28.07 -39.17
N PRO A 147 36.39 -29.14 -39.44
CA PRO A 147 36.01 -30.13 -40.44
C PRO A 147 34.67 -30.79 -40.07
N ILE A 148 33.74 -30.85 -41.03
CA ILE A 148 32.40 -31.40 -40.82
C ILE A 148 32.51 -32.85 -40.32
N PHE A 149 31.71 -33.19 -39.30
CA PHE A 149 31.71 -34.48 -38.59
C PHE A 149 33.00 -34.84 -37.81
N SER A 150 33.96 -33.92 -37.66
CA SER A 150 35.04 -34.09 -36.68
C SER A 150 34.49 -34.08 -35.24
N LYS A 151 35.29 -34.58 -34.29
CA LYS A 151 34.93 -34.52 -32.85
C LYS A 151 34.72 -33.08 -32.38
N GLU A 152 35.54 -32.15 -32.89
CA GLU A 152 35.42 -30.72 -32.63
C GLU A 152 34.12 -30.16 -33.22
N PHE A 153 33.74 -30.55 -34.44
CA PHE A 153 32.47 -30.15 -35.06
C PHE A 153 31.27 -30.63 -34.26
N LEU A 154 31.27 -31.90 -33.84
CA LEU A 154 30.18 -32.46 -33.04
C LEU A 154 30.07 -31.74 -31.68
N ALA A 155 31.19 -31.45 -31.02
CA ALA A 155 31.22 -30.70 -29.76
C ALA A 155 30.72 -29.25 -29.95
N TYR A 156 31.20 -28.58 -31.00
CA TYR A 156 30.77 -27.23 -31.37
C TYR A 156 29.27 -27.18 -31.66
N ASN A 157 28.75 -28.10 -32.48
CA ASN A 157 27.33 -28.16 -32.81
C ASN A 157 26.47 -28.42 -31.57
N LYS A 158 26.85 -29.38 -30.70
CA LYS A 158 26.17 -29.64 -29.43
C LYS A 158 26.15 -28.39 -28.52
N ASN A 159 27.25 -27.64 -28.45
CA ASN A 159 27.32 -26.40 -27.68
C ASN A 159 26.41 -25.31 -28.28
N GLN A 160 26.43 -25.13 -29.61
CA GLN A 160 25.53 -24.19 -30.30
C GLN A 160 24.06 -24.57 -30.10
N GLU A 161 23.68 -25.84 -30.23
CA GLU A 161 22.34 -26.34 -29.96
C GLU A 161 21.91 -26.05 -28.51
N SER A 162 22.82 -26.25 -27.55
CA SER A 162 22.60 -25.95 -26.14
C SER A 162 22.41 -24.44 -25.90
N LYS A 163 23.22 -23.60 -26.54
CA LYS A 163 23.07 -22.14 -26.51
C LYS A 163 21.73 -21.70 -27.12
N CYS A 164 21.35 -22.24 -28.27
CA CYS A 164 20.06 -21.97 -28.92
C CYS A 164 18.88 -22.43 -28.05
N LYS A 165 18.99 -23.58 -27.37
CA LYS A 165 17.97 -24.07 -26.43
C LYS A 165 17.82 -23.13 -25.23
N LYS A 166 18.95 -22.64 -24.67
CA LYS A 166 18.96 -21.64 -23.58
C LYS A 166 18.33 -20.31 -24.05
N LEU A 167 18.68 -19.83 -25.23
CA LEU A 167 18.12 -18.60 -25.82
C LEU A 167 16.61 -18.72 -26.05
N ARG A 168 16.13 -19.82 -26.63
CA ARG A 168 14.68 -20.06 -26.84
C ARG A 168 13.90 -20.03 -25.54
N LYS A 169 14.42 -20.68 -24.48
CA LYS A 169 13.82 -20.63 -23.14
C LYS A 169 13.76 -19.21 -22.57
N MET A 170 14.85 -18.44 -22.71
CA MET A 170 14.91 -17.05 -22.26
C MET A 170 13.91 -16.16 -23.03
N VAL A 171 13.83 -16.29 -24.35
CA VAL A 171 12.88 -15.55 -25.18
C VAL A 171 11.44 -15.85 -24.79
N SER A 172 11.09 -17.12 -24.55
CA SER A 172 9.75 -17.50 -24.06
C SER A 172 9.43 -16.84 -22.72
N ALA A 173 10.36 -16.90 -21.76
CA ALA A 173 10.17 -16.29 -20.44
C ALA A 173 10.02 -14.76 -20.51
N LEU A 174 10.84 -14.08 -21.32
CA LEU A 174 10.74 -12.63 -21.53
C LEU A 174 9.45 -12.25 -22.25
N GLN A 175 8.97 -13.09 -23.17
CA GLN A 175 7.69 -12.88 -23.85
C GLN A 175 6.52 -13.00 -22.87
N GLU A 176 6.51 -14.01 -22.00
CA GLU A 176 5.53 -14.16 -20.91
C GLU A 176 5.54 -12.95 -19.95
N GLU A 177 6.73 -12.48 -19.53
CA GLU A 177 6.86 -11.29 -18.68
C GLU A 177 6.34 -10.02 -19.37
N LYS A 178 6.65 -9.84 -20.67
CA LYS A 178 6.15 -8.72 -21.46
C LYS A 178 4.61 -8.73 -21.57
N ASP A 179 4.01 -9.90 -21.76
CA ASP A 179 2.56 -10.02 -21.89
C ASP A 179 1.85 -9.77 -20.55
N LEU A 180 2.44 -10.20 -19.43
CA LEU A 180 1.96 -9.85 -18.09
C LEU A 180 2.05 -8.33 -17.82
N LEU A 181 3.19 -7.71 -18.14
CA LEU A 181 3.37 -6.26 -17.96
C LEU A 181 2.39 -5.45 -18.81
N LYS A 182 2.12 -5.87 -20.05
CA LYS A 182 1.10 -5.24 -20.91
C LYS A 182 -0.29 -5.32 -20.29
N ALA A 183 -0.66 -6.46 -19.72
CA ALA A 183 -1.95 -6.63 -19.04
C ALA A 183 -2.05 -5.72 -17.80
N ASP A 184 -0.99 -5.59 -17.02
CA ASP A 184 -0.95 -4.70 -15.85
C ASP A 184 -1.04 -3.22 -16.24
N ILE A 185 -0.34 -2.80 -17.30
CA ILE A 185 -0.44 -1.44 -17.84
C ILE A 185 -1.87 -1.13 -18.28
N ALA A 186 -2.54 -2.04 -18.99
CA ALA A 186 -3.92 -1.87 -19.42
C ALA A 186 -4.87 -1.70 -18.22
N LYS A 187 -4.71 -2.54 -17.20
CA LYS A 187 -5.49 -2.48 -15.96
C LYS A 187 -5.26 -1.19 -15.17
N LEU A 188 -4.01 -0.71 -15.10
CA LEU A 188 -3.67 0.56 -14.45
C LEU A 188 -4.27 1.74 -15.20
N SER A 189 -4.20 1.72 -16.54
CA SER A 189 -4.79 2.74 -17.40
C SER A 189 -6.30 2.86 -17.20
N GLU A 190 -6.99 1.72 -17.09
CA GLU A 190 -8.43 1.69 -16.81
C GLU A 190 -8.78 2.23 -15.42
N ARG A 191 -8.01 1.82 -14.39
CA ARG A 191 -8.17 2.38 -13.04
C ARG A 191 -7.95 3.89 -13.02
N MET A 192 -6.97 4.38 -13.77
CA MET A 192 -6.66 5.80 -13.85
C MET A 192 -7.82 6.59 -14.46
N LYS A 193 -8.43 6.08 -15.54
CA LYS A 193 -9.63 6.69 -16.14
C LYS A 193 -10.78 6.80 -15.14
N LEU A 194 -11.03 5.75 -14.36
CA LEU A 194 -12.08 5.77 -13.32
C LEU A 194 -11.79 6.81 -12.23
N ILE A 195 -10.54 6.92 -11.77
CA ILE A 195 -10.14 7.91 -10.75
C ILE A 195 -10.35 9.33 -11.28
N TYR A 196 -9.87 9.62 -12.49
CA TYR A 196 -10.05 10.94 -13.10
C TYR A 196 -11.52 11.29 -13.37
N GLY A 197 -12.33 10.30 -13.77
CA GLY A 197 -13.78 10.47 -13.92
C GLY A 197 -14.45 10.88 -12.60
N HIS A 198 -14.16 10.18 -11.50
CA HIS A 198 -14.68 10.52 -10.18
C HIS A 198 -14.19 11.88 -9.67
N GLN A 199 -12.90 12.20 -9.90
CA GLN A 199 -12.32 13.47 -9.49
C GLN A 199 -12.98 14.66 -10.19
N SER A 200 -13.30 14.52 -11.48
CA SER A 200 -14.02 15.55 -12.24
C SER A 200 -15.42 15.79 -11.67
N GLY A 201 -16.17 14.72 -11.36
CA GLY A 201 -17.48 14.83 -10.72
C GLY A 201 -17.43 15.48 -9.33
N ALA A 202 -16.47 15.08 -8.48
CA ALA A 202 -16.29 15.64 -7.15
C ALA A 202 -15.86 17.12 -7.18
N ALA A 203 -14.95 17.49 -8.09
CA ALA A 203 -14.50 18.88 -8.25
C ALA A 203 -15.65 19.78 -8.74
N GLN A 204 -16.44 19.30 -9.71
CA GLN A 204 -17.63 20.01 -10.18
C GLN A 204 -18.68 20.16 -9.07
N TRP A 205 -18.96 19.09 -8.31
CA TRP A 205 -19.90 19.13 -7.19
C TRP A 205 -19.45 20.10 -6.09
N SER A 206 -18.16 20.07 -5.71
CA SER A 206 -17.55 21.02 -4.77
C SER A 206 -17.68 22.47 -5.26
N THR A 207 -17.43 22.71 -6.54
CA THR A 207 -17.58 24.04 -7.15
C THR A 207 -19.02 24.53 -7.12
N LYS A 208 -19.99 23.66 -7.45
CA LYS A 208 -21.43 23.97 -7.39
C LYS A 208 -21.90 24.28 -5.97
N ILE A 209 -21.47 23.49 -4.98
CA ILE A 209 -21.78 23.76 -3.58
C ILE A 209 -21.17 25.07 -3.13
N LYS A 210 -19.89 25.31 -3.44
CA LYS A 210 -19.22 26.57 -3.10
C LYS A 210 -19.99 27.75 -3.68
N GLN A 211 -20.36 27.70 -4.96
CA GLN A 211 -21.16 28.74 -5.62
C GLN A 211 -22.52 28.95 -4.96
N ARG A 212 -23.25 27.87 -4.65
CA ARG A 212 -24.55 27.94 -3.96
C ARG A 212 -24.42 28.59 -2.58
N TRP A 213 -23.47 28.13 -1.78
CA TRP A 213 -23.23 28.67 -0.45
C TRP A 213 -22.74 30.11 -0.48
N THR A 214 -21.86 30.46 -1.42
CA THR A 214 -21.44 31.86 -1.64
C THR A 214 -22.65 32.74 -1.88
N LYS A 215 -23.56 32.34 -2.76
CA LYS A 215 -24.79 33.11 -3.02
C LYS A 215 -25.65 33.25 -1.77
N LEU A 216 -25.94 32.14 -1.10
CA LEU A 216 -26.76 32.14 0.13
C LEU A 216 -26.17 33.03 1.24
N LEU A 217 -24.85 32.99 1.43
CA LEU A 217 -24.18 33.82 2.42
C LEU A 217 -24.20 35.30 2.06
N VAL A 218 -23.92 35.63 0.79
CA VAL A 218 -23.95 37.03 0.32
C VAL A 218 -25.35 37.62 0.46
N ASP A 219 -26.39 36.87 0.09
CA ASP A 219 -27.78 37.33 0.20
C ASP A 219 -28.19 37.52 1.66
N ALA A 220 -27.87 36.57 2.55
CA ALA A 220 -28.24 36.63 3.95
C ALA A 220 -27.51 37.74 4.73
N LEU A 221 -26.22 37.93 4.44
CA LEU A 221 -25.36 38.86 5.17
C LEU A 221 -25.21 40.22 4.46
N ALA A 222 -26.03 40.50 3.44
CA ALA A 222 -25.94 41.71 2.62
C ALA A 222 -25.96 43.02 3.42
N TYR A 223 -26.61 43.03 4.59
CA TYR A 223 -26.75 44.21 5.45
C TYR A 223 -25.89 44.16 6.73
N VAL A 224 -24.99 43.18 6.84
CA VAL A 224 -24.10 43.03 8.00
C VAL A 224 -22.69 43.43 7.60
N SER A 225 -22.21 44.54 8.15
CA SER A 225 -20.84 44.98 7.94
C SER A 225 -19.91 44.43 9.02
N VAL A 226 -18.73 43.96 8.62
CA VAL A 226 -17.61 43.62 9.53
C VAL A 226 -16.44 44.53 9.13
N ASP A 227 -15.95 45.35 10.07
CA ASP A 227 -14.90 46.36 9.83
C ASP A 227 -15.19 47.32 8.66
N GLY A 228 -16.46 47.65 8.40
CA GLY A 228 -16.86 48.54 7.30
C GLY A 228 -16.99 47.87 5.93
N GLU A 229 -16.70 46.57 5.82
CA GLU A 229 -16.85 45.80 4.58
C GLU A 229 -18.15 44.99 4.58
N TYR A 230 -18.78 44.87 3.41
CA TYR A 230 -19.95 44.03 3.17
C TYR A 230 -19.57 42.79 2.35
N PRO A 231 -20.26 41.65 2.56
CA PRO A 231 -19.99 40.44 1.81
C PRO A 231 -20.37 40.57 0.33
N THR A 232 -19.53 40.05 -0.54
CA THR A 232 -19.62 40.04 -2.00
C THR A 232 -19.06 38.71 -2.48
N SER A 233 -19.48 38.25 -3.66
CA SER A 233 -19.05 36.98 -4.26
C SER A 233 -17.52 36.79 -4.32
N GLN A 234 -16.73 37.87 -4.40
CA GLN A 234 -15.27 37.82 -4.44
C GLN A 234 -14.60 37.85 -3.05
N ASN A 235 -15.19 38.56 -2.09
CA ASN A 235 -14.59 38.76 -0.76
C ASN A 235 -15.18 37.83 0.31
N ILE A 236 -16.15 36.97 -0.03
CA ILE A 236 -16.89 36.16 0.96
C ILE A 236 -15.96 35.27 1.80
N ASP A 237 -14.94 34.67 1.19
CA ASP A 237 -13.99 33.79 1.89
C ASP A 237 -13.16 34.60 2.93
N THR A 238 -12.79 35.84 2.61
CA THR A 238 -12.06 36.73 3.52
C THR A 238 -12.98 37.33 4.58
N TYR A 239 -14.21 37.71 4.21
CA TYR A 239 -15.24 38.20 5.11
C TYR A 239 -15.58 37.15 6.19
N MET A 240 -15.81 35.90 5.79
CA MET A 240 -16.11 34.81 6.73
C MET A 240 -14.92 34.48 7.66
N LYS A 241 -13.67 34.69 7.22
CA LYS A 241 -12.49 34.58 8.10
C LYS A 241 -12.47 35.69 9.15
N LYS A 242 -12.71 36.95 8.76
CA LYS A 242 -12.82 38.08 9.69
C LYS A 242 -13.96 37.85 10.69
N LEU A 243 -15.12 37.40 10.22
CA LEU A 243 -16.25 37.06 11.07
C LEU A 243 -15.91 35.95 12.08
N LYS A 244 -15.22 34.89 11.65
CA LYS A 244 -14.74 33.83 12.55
C LYS A 244 -13.80 34.39 13.61
N GLN A 245 -12.90 35.30 13.24
CA GLN A 245 -11.99 35.96 14.16
C GLN A 245 -12.75 36.85 15.16
N LEU A 246 -13.76 37.60 14.70
CA LEU A 246 -14.63 38.42 15.55
C LEU A 246 -15.39 37.56 16.58
N VAL A 247 -15.86 36.38 16.19
CA VAL A 247 -16.49 35.41 17.12
C VAL A 247 -15.51 34.95 18.20
N THR A 248 -14.24 34.73 17.85
CA THR A 248 -13.23 34.29 18.83
C THR A 248 -12.77 35.39 19.77
N GLU A 249 -12.71 36.64 19.30
CA GLU A 249 -12.20 37.78 20.08
C GLU A 249 -13.31 38.45 20.90
N ASN A 250 -14.48 38.68 20.30
CA ASN A 250 -15.59 39.44 20.88
C ASN A 250 -16.94 38.72 20.70
N PRO A 251 -17.18 37.61 21.43
CA PRO A 251 -18.37 36.77 21.24
C PRO A 251 -19.71 37.45 21.56
N SER A 252 -19.69 38.58 22.29
CA SER A 252 -20.88 39.34 22.71
C SER A 252 -21.12 40.61 21.88
N SER A 253 -20.45 40.77 20.73
CA SER A 253 -20.66 41.95 19.89
C SER A 253 -22.08 41.99 19.31
N LYS A 254 -22.63 43.20 19.17
CA LYS A 254 -23.97 43.41 18.59
C LYS A 254 -24.04 42.92 17.14
N ASP A 255 -22.93 43.04 16.42
CA ASP A 255 -22.82 42.59 15.03
C ASP A 255 -23.03 41.08 14.91
N LEU A 256 -22.58 40.29 15.89
CA LEU A 256 -22.81 38.84 15.91
C LEU A 256 -24.27 38.47 16.14
N ILE A 257 -25.06 39.32 16.81
CA ILE A 257 -26.51 39.10 16.94
C ILE A 257 -27.16 39.25 15.57
N ALA A 258 -26.81 40.30 14.81
CA ALA A 258 -27.31 40.50 13.44
C ALA A 258 -26.92 39.35 12.51
N VAL A 259 -25.66 38.88 12.61
CA VAL A 259 -25.17 37.70 11.87
C VAL A 259 -26.00 36.45 12.19
N ARG A 260 -26.26 36.19 13.48
CA ARG A 260 -27.04 35.01 13.90
C ARG A 260 -28.46 35.06 13.37
N MET A 261 -29.11 36.23 13.43
CA MET A 261 -30.45 36.43 12.86
C MET A 261 -30.43 36.17 11.35
N ALA A 262 -29.51 36.79 10.62
CA ALA A 262 -29.35 36.64 9.18
C ALA A 262 -29.12 35.18 8.74
N LEU A 263 -28.28 34.43 9.45
CA LEU A 263 -27.96 33.05 9.11
C LEU A 263 -29.03 32.04 9.58
N SER A 264 -29.92 32.43 10.49
CA SER A 264 -30.95 31.52 11.01
C SER A 264 -32.00 31.11 9.97
N GLU A 265 -32.19 31.94 8.93
CA GLU A 265 -33.15 31.70 7.85
C GLU A 265 -32.55 30.95 6.65
N VAL A 266 -31.23 30.73 6.65
CA VAL A 266 -30.51 30.18 5.50
C VAL A 266 -30.44 28.66 5.56
N ASN A 267 -30.95 27.99 4.51
CA ASN A 267 -30.81 26.55 4.38
C ASN A 267 -29.59 26.15 3.51
N PHE A 268 -28.59 25.55 4.15
CA PHE A 268 -27.35 25.07 3.51
C PHE A 268 -27.40 23.63 2.98
N THR A 269 -28.49 22.88 3.22
CA THR A 269 -28.72 21.55 2.62
C THR A 269 -29.15 21.68 1.16
#